data_AF-A0A1U8MQE6-F1
#
_entry.id   AF-A0A1U8MQE6-F1
#
_cell.length_a   1.000
_cell.length_b   1.000
_cell.length_c   1.000
_cell.angle_alpha   90.00
_cell.angle_beta   90.00
_cell.angle_gamma   90.00
#
_symmetry.space_group_name_H-M   'P 1'
#
loop_
_entity.id
_entity.type
_entity.pdbx_description
1 polymer ?
#
loop_
_entity_poly.entity_id
_entity_poly.type
_entity_poly.pdbx_seq_one_letter_code
_entity_poly.pdbx_strand_id
1 'polypeptide(L)'
;MMRKKINLAYITNDLARKAAYKKRKKGLMKKVCELGALYGIDACTLMNNPYESQPKVWPSPMGVQQVLSKFNNIPKMRQRKKMENQESFLSKRIVKVAKQLKKHCKENWEKEMA
;
A
#
# COMPACT_ATOMS: atom_id res chain seq x y z
N MET A 1 -15.94 14.91 -12.79
CA MET A 1 -14.51 15.32 -12.78
C MET A 1 -13.62 14.10 -12.90
N MET A 2 -12.77 14.03 -13.92
CA MET A 2 -11.84 12.91 -14.10
C MET A 2 -10.77 12.99 -12.99
N ARG A 3 -10.70 11.97 -12.12
CA ARG A 3 -9.72 11.95 -11.03
C ARG A 3 -8.32 11.88 -11.63
N LYS A 4 -7.52 12.92 -11.43
CA LYS A 4 -6.11 12.93 -11.83
C LYS A 4 -5.40 11.74 -11.20
N LYS A 5 -4.65 10.98 -12.01
CA LYS A 5 -3.84 9.85 -11.55
C LYS A 5 -2.85 10.35 -10.48
N ILE A 6 -2.89 9.74 -9.30
CA ILE A 6 -2.02 10.11 -8.19
C ILE A 6 -0.64 9.47 -8.42
N ASN A 7 0.42 10.28 -8.33
CA ASN A 7 1.78 9.77 -8.27
C ASN A 7 2.05 9.20 -6.87
N LEU A 8 2.56 7.96 -6.81
CA LEU A 8 2.89 7.29 -5.55
C LEU A 8 4.30 7.69 -5.09
N ALA A 9 4.47 8.98 -4.80
CA ALA A 9 5.70 9.57 -4.30
C ALA A 9 5.44 10.28 -2.96
N TYR A 10 6.52 10.62 -2.26
CA TYR A 10 6.43 11.44 -1.06
C TYR A 10 5.85 12.82 -1.37
N ILE A 11 4.85 13.25 -0.62
CA ILE A 11 4.24 14.57 -0.78
C ILE A 11 5.10 15.55 0.02
N THR A 12 5.81 16.45 -0.65
CA THR A 12 6.74 17.41 -0.01
C THR A 12 5.99 18.46 0.83
N ASN A 13 4.90 19.02 0.32
CA ASN A 13 4.06 19.98 1.03
C ASN A 13 3.39 19.32 2.26
N ASP A 14 3.70 19.82 3.46
CA ASP A 14 3.25 19.19 4.70
C ASP A 14 1.73 19.27 4.92
N LEU A 15 1.10 20.42 4.64
CA LEU A 15 -0.35 20.58 4.78
C LEU A 15 -1.11 19.62 3.84
N ALA A 16 -0.66 19.52 2.59
CA ALA A 16 -1.21 18.59 1.61
C ALA A 16 -0.97 17.13 2.03
N ARG A 17 0.21 16.81 2.57
CA ARG A 17 0.55 15.48 3.09
C ARG A 17 -0.34 15.10 4.27
N LYS A 18 -0.54 15.99 5.24
CA LYS A 18 -1.42 15.79 6.41
C LYS A 18 -2.88 15.58 6.00
N ALA A 19 -3.39 16.39 5.07
CA ALA A 19 -4.75 16.23 4.54
C ALA A 19 -4.94 14.90 3.79
N ALA A 20 -3.96 14.52 2.95
CA ALA A 20 -3.96 13.24 2.25
C ALA A 20 -3.89 12.06 3.22
N TYR A 21 -3.04 12.15 4.25
CA TYR A 21 -2.92 11.14 5.31
C TYR A 21 -4.26 10.91 6.00
N LYS A 22 -4.94 11.96 6.49
CA LYS A 22 -6.24 11.84 7.16
C LYS A 22 -7.28 11.12 6.29
N LYS A 23 -7.37 11.49 5.00
CA LYS A 23 -8.30 10.86 4.05
C LYS A 23 -7.95 9.39 3.79
N ARG A 24 -6.67 9.08 3.53
CA ARG A 24 -6.19 7.72 3.24
C ARG A 24 -6.27 6.80 4.45
N LYS A 25 -5.95 7.30 5.66
CA LYS A 25 -6.11 6.59 6.94
C LYS A 25 -7.55 6.12 7.12
N LYS A 26 -8.53 7.02 6.97
CA LYS A 26 -9.96 6.66 7.06
C LYS A 26 -10.36 5.59 6.03
N GLY A 27 -9.90 5.73 4.79
CA GLY A 27 -10.15 4.77 3.73
C GLY A 27 -9.53 3.39 3.99
N LEU A 28 -8.28 3.35 4.43
CA LEU A 28 -7.58 2.11 4.78
C LEU A 28 -8.28 1.40 5.92
N MET A 29 -8.59 2.11 7.00
CA MET A 29 -9.29 1.53 8.15
C MET A 29 -10.62 0.90 7.74
N LYS A 30 -11.42 1.62 6.93
CA LYS A 30 -12.68 1.08 6.40
C LYS A 30 -12.46 -0.23 5.62
N LYS A 31 -11.47 -0.26 4.74
CA LYS A 31 -11.17 -1.44 3.92
C LYS A 31 -10.67 -2.62 4.73
N VAL A 32 -9.84 -2.39 5.75
CA VAL A 32 -9.36 -3.45 6.64
C VAL A 32 -10.50 -4.03 7.47
N CYS A 33 -11.38 -3.18 8.01
CA CYS A 33 -12.57 -3.63 8.73
C CYS A 33 -13.50 -4.45 7.83
N GLU A 34 -13.79 -3.97 6.60
CA GLU A 34 -14.61 -4.69 5.62
C GLU A 34 -14.01 -6.05 5.29
N LEU A 35 -12.69 -6.13 5.09
CA LEU A 35 -12.03 -7.41 4.80
C LEU A 35 -12.18 -8.40 5.96
N GLY A 36 -11.93 -7.95 7.19
CA GLY A 36 -12.11 -8.78 8.39
C GLY A 36 -13.55 -9.26 8.56
N ALA A 37 -14.52 -8.36 8.42
CA ALA A 37 -15.93 -8.68 8.63
C ALA A 37 -16.54 -9.56 7.52
N LEU A 38 -16.22 -9.32 6.26
CA LEU A 38 -16.84 -10.01 5.13
C LEU A 38 -16.22 -11.38 4.85
N TYR A 39 -14.92 -11.53 5.10
CA TYR A 39 -14.17 -12.74 4.74
C TYR A 39 -13.67 -13.52 5.95
N GLY A 40 -13.99 -13.09 7.17
CA GLY A 40 -13.57 -13.77 8.40
C GLY A 40 -12.05 -13.84 8.56
N ILE A 41 -11.30 -12.88 8.01
CA ILE A 41 -9.84 -12.88 8.10
C ILE A 41 -9.36 -12.17 9.36
N ASP A 42 -8.35 -12.76 10.00
CA ASP A 42 -7.59 -12.11 11.07
C ASP A 42 -6.75 -10.97 10.47
N ALA A 43 -7.21 -9.73 10.66
CA ALA A 43 -6.53 -8.53 10.17
C ALA A 43 -6.19 -7.57 11.31
N CYS A 44 -5.05 -6.90 11.19
CA CYS A 44 -4.64 -5.85 12.10
C CYS A 44 -3.96 -4.70 11.34
N THR A 45 -3.88 -3.53 11.95
CA THR A 45 -3.13 -2.40 11.39
C THR A 45 -2.38 -1.65 12.48
N LEU A 46 -1.10 -1.38 12.21
CA LEU A 46 -0.23 -0.51 12.99
C LEU A 46 0.21 0.64 12.10
N MET A 47 -0.08 1.88 12.49
CA MET A 47 0.25 3.05 11.69
C MET A 47 0.88 4.13 12.56
N ASN A 48 2.18 4.37 12.34
CA ASN A 48 2.87 5.50 12.92
C ASN A 48 2.77 6.73 12.00
N ASN A 49 2.69 7.93 12.56
CA ASN A 49 2.64 9.16 11.80
C ASN A 49 3.25 10.33 12.58
N PRO A 50 3.79 11.35 11.90
CA PRO A 50 4.43 12.48 12.58
C PRO A 50 3.43 13.49 13.16
N TYR A 51 2.11 13.27 13.01
CA TYR A 51 1.08 14.24 13.38
C TYR A 51 0.36 13.89 14.69
N GLU A 52 0.50 12.66 15.17
CA GLU A 52 -0.12 12.12 16.38
C GLU A 52 0.98 11.52 17.25
N SER A 53 0.94 11.72 18.57
CA SER A 53 1.97 11.24 19.50
C SER A 53 1.94 9.72 19.69
N GLN A 54 0.80 9.09 19.44
CA GLN A 54 0.64 7.65 19.55
C GLN A 54 0.34 7.02 18.19
N PRO A 55 0.89 5.82 17.92
CA PRO A 55 0.56 5.09 16.72
C PRO A 55 -0.91 4.67 16.74
N LYS A 56 -1.56 4.68 15.57
CA LYS A 56 -2.89 4.11 15.44
C LYS A 56 -2.77 2.59 15.43
N VAL A 57 -3.44 1.96 16.39
CA VAL A 57 -3.52 0.50 16.56
C VAL A 57 -4.98 0.07 16.36
N TRP A 58 -5.20 -1.00 15.60
CA TRP A 58 -6.51 -1.61 15.39
C TRP A 58 -6.36 -3.12 15.17
N PRO A 59 -7.26 -3.98 15.71
CA PRO A 59 -8.53 -3.64 16.38
C PRO A 59 -8.38 -3.15 17.82
N SER A 60 -7.42 -3.71 18.56
CA SER A 60 -6.99 -3.28 19.89
C SER A 60 -5.53 -3.68 20.09
N PRO A 61 -4.80 -3.13 21.06
CA PRO A 61 -3.41 -3.55 21.31
C PRO A 61 -3.26 -5.06 21.47
N MET A 62 -4.14 -5.69 22.27
CA MET A 62 -4.16 -7.14 22.43
C MET A 62 -4.53 -7.88 21.14
N GLY A 63 -5.53 -7.39 20.39
CA GLY A 63 -5.93 -8.01 19.13
C GLY A 63 -4.82 -7.97 18.08
N VAL A 64 -4.06 -6.87 18.00
CA VAL A 64 -2.88 -6.78 17.14
C VAL A 64 -1.81 -7.78 17.58
N GLN A 65 -1.53 -7.88 18.88
CA GLN A 65 -0.57 -8.87 19.39
C GLN A 65 -0.99 -10.30 19.05
N GLN A 66 -2.27 -10.65 19.17
CA GLN A 66 -2.77 -11.97 18.79
C GLN A 66 -2.53 -12.28 17.31
N VAL A 67 -2.87 -11.34 16.42
CA VAL A 67 -2.64 -11.51 14.96
C VAL A 67 -1.15 -11.63 14.65
N LEU A 68 -0.30 -10.82 15.28
CA LEU A 68 1.15 -10.88 15.12
C LEU A 68 1.74 -12.20 15.62
N SER A 69 1.29 -12.70 16.77
CA SER A 69 1.70 -14.00 17.30
C SER A 69 1.33 -15.13 16.35
N LYS A 70 0.10 -15.13 15.83
CA LYS A 70 -0.32 -16.09 14.79
C LYS A 70 0.56 -16.00 13.55
N PHE A 71 0.85 -14.79 13.08
CA PHE A 71 1.74 -14.57 11.93
C PHE A 71 3.15 -15.11 12.16
N ASN A 72 3.75 -14.82 13.33
CA ASN A 72 5.10 -15.26 13.68
C ASN A 72 5.23 -16.79 13.79
N ASN A 73 4.14 -17.48 14.13
CA ASN A 73 4.09 -18.95 14.18
C ASN A 73 4.01 -19.61 12.80
N ILE A 74 3.72 -18.86 11.73
CA ILE A 74 3.71 -19.39 10.35
C ILE A 74 5.15 -19.58 9.85
N PRO A 75 5.49 -20.65 9.12
CA PRO A 75 6.83 -20.80 8.53
C PRO A 75 7.24 -19.61 7.65
N LYS A 76 8.49 -19.12 7.80
CA LYS A 76 9.03 -17.93 7.09
C LYS A 76 8.78 -17.93 5.58
N MET A 77 8.88 -19.09 4.93
CA MET A 77 8.61 -19.24 3.49
C MET A 77 7.17 -18.87 3.13
N ARG A 78 6.20 -19.27 3.95
CA ARG A 78 4.77 -18.93 3.76
C ARG A 78 4.50 -17.49 4.11
N GLN A 79 5.10 -16.95 5.18
CA GLN A 79 5.01 -15.54 5.54
C GLN A 79 5.45 -14.64 4.36
N ARG A 80 6.63 -14.91 3.78
CA ARG A 80 7.23 -14.08 2.73
C ARG A 80 6.52 -14.19 1.38
N LYS A 81 5.84 -15.31 1.10
CA LYS A 81 5.23 -15.59 -0.22
C LYS A 81 4.32 -14.48 -0.74
N LYS A 82 3.58 -13.81 0.14
CA LYS A 82 2.65 -12.70 -0.20
C LYS A 82 2.97 -11.42 0.58
N MET A 83 4.13 -11.34 1.24
CA MET A 83 4.53 -10.14 1.94
C MET A 83 4.94 -9.08 0.92
N GLU A 84 4.38 -7.89 1.07
CA GLU A 84 4.75 -6.71 0.28
C GLU A 84 5.36 -5.67 1.21
N ASN A 85 6.42 -5.02 0.75
CA ASN A 85 7.02 -3.88 1.40
C ASN A 85 7.22 -2.75 0.38
N GLN A 86 7.65 -1.57 0.84
CA GLN A 86 7.80 -0.42 -0.05
C GLN A 86 8.82 -0.67 -1.16
N GLU A 87 9.95 -1.31 -0.84
CA GLU A 87 11.01 -1.61 -1.81
C GLU A 87 10.53 -2.56 -2.91
N SER A 88 10.02 -3.73 -2.54
CA SER A 88 9.48 -4.73 -3.47
C SER A 88 8.33 -4.18 -4.32
N PHE A 89 7.47 -3.32 -3.75
CA PHE A 89 6.43 -2.62 -4.49
C PHE A 89 7.02 -1.66 -5.53
N LEU A 90 8.01 -0.84 -5.15
CA LEU A 90 8.67 0.10 -6.06
C LEU A 90 9.41 -0.63 -7.18
N SER A 91 10.14 -1.71 -6.87
CA SER A 91 10.82 -2.55 -7.86
C SER A 91 9.84 -3.11 -8.89
N LYS A 92 8.68 -3.64 -8.46
CA LYS A 92 7.60 -4.09 -9.35
C LYS A 92 7.07 -2.95 -10.23
N ARG A 93 6.96 -1.74 -9.69
CA ARG A 93 6.49 -0.56 -10.44
C ARG A 93 7.50 -0.12 -11.49
N ILE A 94 8.79 -0.11 -11.17
CA ILE A 94 9.87 0.23 -12.11
C ILE A 94 9.84 -0.72 -13.29
N VAL A 95 9.78 -2.03 -13.05
CA VAL A 95 9.68 -3.05 -14.11
C VAL A 95 8.45 -2.82 -14.99
N LYS A 96 7.29 -2.51 -14.38
CA LYS A 96 6.06 -2.23 -15.12
C LYS A 96 6.18 -1.00 -16.01
N VAL A 97 6.75 0.09 -15.51
CA VAL A 97 6.95 1.33 -16.28
C VAL A 97 7.96 1.11 -17.40
N ALA A 98 9.06 0.40 -17.15
CA ALA A 98 10.05 0.07 -18.17
C ALA A 98 9.43 -0.77 -19.31
N LYS A 99 8.55 -1.73 -18.99
CA LYS A 99 7.81 -2.50 -19.99
C LYS A 99 6.87 -1.63 -20.82
N GLN A 100 6.18 -0.67 -20.19
CA GLN A 100 5.32 0.28 -20.88
C GLN A 100 6.12 1.19 -21.82
N LEU A 101 7.28 1.67 -21.36
CA LEU A 101 8.18 2.49 -22.17
C LEU A 101 8.64 1.73 -23.42
N LYS A 102 9.12 0.49 -23.28
CA LYS A 102 9.51 -0.36 -24.42
C LYS A 102 8.38 -0.53 -25.43
N LYS A 103 7.14 -0.74 -24.95
CA LYS A 103 5.96 -0.86 -25.82
C LYS A 103 5.73 0.44 -26.61
N HIS A 104 5.77 1.59 -25.95
CA HIS A 104 5.57 2.87 -26.62
C HIS A 104 6.69 3.23 -27.60
N CYS A 105 7.95 2.90 -27.29
CA CYS A 105 9.04 3.08 -28.26
C CYS A 105 8.81 2.26 -29.52
N LYS A 106 8.37 1.00 -29.39
CA LYS A 106 8.03 0.15 -30.54
C LYS A 106 6.86 0.72 -31.34
N GLU A 107 5.77 1.12 -30.66
CA GLU A 107 4.60 1.74 -31.30
C GLU A 107 4.94 3.05 -32.02
N ASN A 108 5.87 3.84 -31.48
CA ASN A 108 6.33 5.07 -32.13
C ASN A 108 7.18 4.77 -33.36
N TRP A 109 8.13 3.83 -33.25
CA TRP A 109 8.95 3.39 -34.38
C TRP A 109 8.10 2.88 -35.55
N GLU A 110 7.09 2.04 -35.26
CA GLU A 110 6.16 1.52 -36.28
C GLU A 110 5.37 2.63 -36.99
N LYS A 111 5.08 3.74 -36.30
CA LYS A 111 4.40 4.90 -36.89
C LYS A 111 5.31 5.81 -37.69
N GLU A 112 6.59 5.90 -37.32
CA GLU A 112 7.58 6.72 -38.05
C GLU A 112 8.03 6.04 -39.36
N MET A 113 7.99 4.71 -39.41
CA MET A 113 8.37 3.91 -40.59
C MET A 113 7.18 3.58 -41.52
N ALA A 114 5.97 4.05 -41.17
CA ALA A 114 4.76 3.96 -42.00
C ALA A 114 4.53 5.26 -42.76
#